data_AF-S0F6L3-F1
#
_entry.id   AF-S0F6L3-F1
#
_cell.length_a   1.000
_cell.length_b   1.000
_cell.length_c   1.000
_cell.angle_alpha   90.00
_cell.angle_beta   90.00
_cell.angle_gamma   90.00
#
_symmetry.space_group_name_H-M   'P 1'
#
loop_
_entity.id
_entity.type
_entity.pdbx_description
1 polymer ?
#
loop_
_entity_poly.entity_id
_entity_poly.type
_entity_poly.pdbx_seq_one_letter_code
_entity_poly.pdbx_strand_id
1 'polypeptide(L)'
;MANNEHNPIAARIGNIQNLWIEERQKHPDAKVYCITCDQEDYPLVEGFIRLEGSPYGKSSDIVLAFITDYESPAILYSFLINEWITSFEADLKKYPEWNWTEFDSLKREAAKLDHNDSKSLKTFYVRMVSSFKEFAGIADNILGITIIIYKIGNVESLNKSIKELAELLPSHVSLILTDYNSREVYEPLLDNLKEKACRIKIPNQNTAGAYKEIATQGDPHNPQVKYRRCLFELGEATNAGKKQEVKRLGEELVKICRETGGTVMWASAYLIYGGFMLSFKDESAFTHKILDRGISIVQTAKEETKECNQILIQLYDYKGIAFNLSRDTKQAVKCFLKGAEIAKKEELKSIAVSQYGYALLAALKKDRLFYEPILTEAFEYGYALDDNELKTVNLSFIASTYIDKIYTLDGKEREEIVKRMESLYGEDWQADSKELSTKIEQEYQLSKA
;
A
#
# COMPACT_ATOMS: atom_id res chain seq x y z
N MET A 1 25.29 -15.26 -17.30
CA MET A 1 23.85 -15.51 -17.26
C MET A 1 23.58 -16.36 -16.03
N ALA A 2 23.28 -15.72 -14.90
CA ALA A 2 22.86 -16.44 -13.70
C ALA A 2 21.37 -16.71 -13.83
N ASN A 3 20.98 -17.96 -13.58
CA ASN A 3 19.65 -18.48 -13.76
C ASN A 3 18.67 -17.72 -12.84
N ASN A 4 17.79 -16.88 -13.39
CA ASN A 4 16.73 -16.16 -12.65
C ASN A 4 15.63 -17.11 -12.12
N GLU A 5 15.72 -18.41 -12.41
CA GLU A 5 14.83 -19.48 -11.91
C GLU A 5 14.85 -19.65 -10.38
N HIS A 6 15.79 -19.01 -9.67
CA HIS A 6 15.82 -19.03 -8.20
C HIS A 6 15.08 -17.84 -7.54
N ASN A 7 14.45 -16.95 -8.30
CA ASN A 7 13.62 -15.89 -7.73
C ASN A 7 12.19 -16.42 -7.43
N PRO A 8 11.75 -16.45 -6.16
CA PRO A 8 10.42 -16.93 -5.77
C PRO A 8 9.24 -16.27 -6.49
N ILE A 9 9.39 -15.00 -6.90
CA ILE A 9 8.39 -14.25 -7.68
C ILE A 9 8.40 -14.71 -9.14
N ALA A 10 9.58 -14.88 -9.74
CA ALA A 10 9.70 -15.36 -11.12
C ALA A 10 9.12 -16.78 -11.28
N ALA A 11 9.32 -17.65 -10.28
CA ALA A 11 8.74 -18.99 -10.27
C ALA A 11 7.20 -18.95 -10.29
N ARG A 12 6.60 -18.07 -9.48
CA ARG A 12 5.13 -17.90 -9.42
C ARG A 12 4.56 -17.28 -10.69
N ILE A 13 5.23 -16.29 -11.28
CA ILE A 13 4.88 -15.79 -12.61
C ILE A 13 4.96 -16.92 -13.65
N GLY A 14 5.99 -17.77 -13.56
CA GLY A 14 6.13 -18.95 -14.41
C GLY A 14 4.95 -19.93 -14.30
N ASN A 15 4.37 -20.09 -13.10
CA ASN A 15 3.16 -20.89 -12.91
C ASN A 15 1.96 -20.28 -13.64
N ILE A 16 1.80 -18.95 -13.57
CA ILE A 16 0.75 -18.22 -14.29
C ILE A 16 0.95 -18.36 -15.82
N GLN A 17 2.18 -18.25 -16.32
CA GLN A 17 2.50 -18.47 -17.73
C GLN A 17 2.13 -19.88 -18.20
N ASN A 18 2.45 -20.91 -17.40
CA ASN A 18 2.08 -22.29 -17.73
C ASN A 18 0.56 -22.47 -17.81
N LEU A 19 -0.17 -21.91 -16.83
CA LEU A 19 -1.63 -21.97 -16.80
C LEU A 19 -2.25 -21.22 -17.99
N TRP A 20 -1.71 -20.05 -18.35
CA TRP A 20 -2.11 -19.33 -19.55
C TRP A 20 -1.97 -20.20 -20.80
N ILE A 21 -0.80 -20.81 -21.02
CA ILE A 21 -0.54 -21.65 -22.19
C ILE A 21 -1.50 -22.85 -22.25
N GLU A 22 -1.74 -23.50 -21.10
CA GLU A 22 -2.65 -24.64 -20.99
C GLU A 22 -4.11 -24.26 -21.31
N GLU A 23 -4.63 -23.19 -20.72
CA GLU A 23 -6.01 -22.77 -20.91
C GLU A 23 -6.24 -22.21 -22.31
N ARG A 24 -5.28 -21.46 -22.86
CA ARG A 24 -5.29 -21.03 -24.26
C ARG A 24 -5.40 -22.27 -25.15
N GLN A 25 -4.61 -23.32 -24.92
CA GLN A 25 -4.64 -24.58 -25.69
C GLN A 25 -6.00 -25.28 -25.67
N LYS A 26 -6.69 -25.28 -24.53
CA LYS A 26 -8.03 -25.87 -24.40
C LYS A 26 -9.12 -25.01 -25.06
N HIS A 27 -8.92 -23.70 -25.11
CA HIS A 27 -9.92 -22.74 -25.58
C HIS A 27 -9.41 -21.85 -26.74
N PRO A 28 -8.91 -22.43 -27.86
CA PRO A 28 -8.27 -21.67 -28.95
C PRO A 28 -9.15 -20.58 -29.57
N ASP A 29 -10.48 -20.78 -29.57
CA ASP A 29 -11.45 -19.88 -30.20
C ASP A 29 -12.03 -18.82 -29.25
N ALA A 30 -11.55 -18.77 -28.00
CA ALA A 30 -12.01 -17.78 -27.03
C ALA A 30 -11.66 -16.36 -27.49
N LYS A 31 -12.68 -15.50 -27.53
CA LYS A 31 -12.59 -14.07 -27.83
C LYS A 31 -12.28 -13.23 -26.60
N VAL A 32 -12.58 -13.74 -25.41
CA VAL A 32 -12.27 -13.10 -24.13
C VAL A 32 -11.65 -14.12 -23.19
N TYR A 33 -10.48 -13.81 -22.67
CA TYR A 33 -9.88 -14.48 -21.52
C TYR A 33 -10.00 -13.57 -20.30
N CYS A 34 -10.60 -14.04 -19.22
CA CYS A 34 -10.69 -13.30 -17.97
C CYS A 34 -9.84 -14.01 -16.91
N ILE A 35 -8.73 -13.37 -16.54
CA ILE A 35 -7.81 -13.85 -15.51
C ILE A 35 -8.32 -13.33 -14.16
N THR A 36 -8.63 -14.25 -13.26
CA THR A 36 -9.15 -13.96 -11.92
C THR A 36 -8.15 -14.40 -10.85
N CYS A 37 -7.90 -13.54 -9.87
CA CYS A 37 -6.98 -13.85 -8.76
C CYS A 37 -7.47 -13.26 -7.43
N ASP A 38 -6.82 -13.65 -6.34
CA ASP A 38 -6.98 -12.94 -5.07
C ASP A 38 -6.28 -11.57 -5.14
N GLN A 39 -6.77 -10.59 -4.39
CA GLN A 39 -6.26 -9.21 -4.45
C GLN A 39 -4.75 -9.13 -4.13
N GLU A 40 -4.28 -9.97 -3.20
CA GLU A 40 -2.88 -10.04 -2.78
C GLU A 40 -1.94 -10.56 -3.89
N ASP A 41 -2.46 -11.36 -4.83
CA ASP A 41 -1.70 -11.98 -5.91
C ASP A 41 -1.75 -11.17 -7.22
N TYR A 42 -2.54 -10.09 -7.25
CA TYR A 42 -2.68 -9.24 -8.45
C TYR A 42 -1.36 -8.69 -9.00
N PRO A 43 -0.37 -8.27 -8.17
CA PRO A 43 0.94 -7.86 -8.69
C PRO A 43 1.65 -8.96 -9.51
N LEU A 44 1.39 -10.25 -9.22
CA LEU A 44 1.95 -11.36 -10.00
C LEU A 44 1.25 -11.48 -11.36
N VAL A 45 -0.05 -11.22 -11.44
CA VAL A 45 -0.80 -11.19 -12.70
C VAL A 45 -0.32 -10.04 -13.59
N GLU A 46 -0.11 -8.84 -13.03
CA GLU A 46 0.50 -7.73 -13.77
C GLU A 46 1.93 -8.07 -14.22
N GLY A 47 2.71 -8.71 -13.36
CA GLY A 47 4.05 -9.21 -13.69
C GLY A 47 4.03 -10.19 -14.87
N PHE A 48 3.09 -11.12 -14.87
CA PHE A 48 2.83 -12.03 -15.99
C PHE A 48 2.52 -11.26 -17.28
N ILE A 49 1.57 -10.33 -17.28
CA ILE A 49 1.18 -9.55 -18.46
C ILE A 49 2.37 -8.78 -19.04
N ARG A 50 3.16 -8.13 -18.17
CA ARG A 50 4.36 -7.38 -18.58
C ARG A 50 5.43 -8.30 -19.15
N LEU A 51 5.61 -9.48 -18.55
CA LEU A 51 6.62 -10.43 -19.00
C LEU A 51 6.25 -11.04 -20.36
N GLU A 52 4.99 -11.43 -20.56
CA GLU A 52 4.48 -11.90 -21.86
C GLU A 52 4.51 -10.82 -22.94
N GLY A 53 4.32 -9.55 -22.58
CA GLY A 53 4.50 -8.42 -23.51
C GLY A 53 5.96 -8.06 -23.82
N SER A 54 6.94 -8.85 -23.34
CA SER A 54 8.36 -8.60 -23.52
C SER A 54 9.05 -9.70 -24.35
N PRO A 55 10.30 -9.50 -24.81
CA PRO A 55 11.08 -10.56 -25.47
C PRO A 55 11.35 -11.80 -24.60
N TYR A 56 11.05 -11.72 -23.29
CA TYR A 56 11.22 -12.81 -22.33
C TYR A 56 9.90 -13.55 -22.02
N GLY A 57 8.83 -13.25 -22.76
CA GLY A 57 7.58 -13.99 -22.70
C GLY A 57 7.78 -15.48 -22.97
N LYS A 58 6.96 -16.32 -22.33
CA LYS A 58 7.07 -17.77 -22.46
C LYS A 58 6.13 -18.32 -23.52
N SER A 59 4.98 -17.70 -23.73
CA SER A 59 4.06 -18.09 -24.80
C SER A 59 4.54 -17.57 -26.16
N SER A 60 4.02 -18.14 -27.24
CA SER A 60 4.18 -17.62 -28.59
C SER A 60 3.21 -16.46 -28.90
N ASP A 61 2.34 -16.10 -27.96
CA ASP A 61 1.31 -15.09 -28.13
C ASP A 61 1.89 -13.67 -28.09
N ILE A 62 1.27 -12.75 -28.82
CA ILE A 62 1.59 -11.34 -28.70
C ILE A 62 0.65 -10.76 -27.66
N VAL A 63 1.18 -10.38 -26.50
CA VAL A 63 0.40 -9.74 -25.44
C VAL A 63 0.69 -8.24 -25.41
N LEU A 64 -0.34 -7.43 -25.61
CA LEU A 64 -0.27 -5.97 -25.52
C LEU A 64 -1.12 -5.51 -24.35
N ALA A 65 -0.62 -4.60 -23.53
CA ALA A 65 -1.30 -4.15 -22.33
C ALA A 65 -1.64 -2.66 -22.38
N PHE A 66 -2.91 -2.37 -22.14
CA PHE A 66 -3.48 -1.05 -22.09
C PHE A 66 -4.06 -0.81 -20.69
N ILE A 67 -3.69 0.31 -20.09
CA ILE A 67 -4.09 0.67 -18.73
C ILE A 67 -4.92 1.95 -18.81
N THR A 68 -6.16 1.91 -18.34
CA THR A 68 -7.09 3.04 -18.49
C THR A 68 -8.18 3.06 -17.42
N ASP A 69 -8.99 4.12 -17.42
CA ASP A 69 -10.26 4.18 -16.70
C ASP A 69 -11.41 4.01 -17.70
N TYR A 70 -12.55 3.48 -17.25
CA TYR A 70 -13.74 3.33 -18.07
C TYR A 70 -14.82 4.34 -17.69
N GLU A 71 -15.06 5.29 -18.60
CA GLU A 71 -16.15 6.27 -18.51
C GLU A 71 -17.25 6.00 -19.54
N SER A 72 -16.88 5.76 -20.80
CA SER A 72 -17.81 5.47 -21.88
C SER A 72 -17.15 4.64 -22.99
N PRO A 73 -17.93 4.00 -23.88
CA PRO A 73 -17.38 3.26 -25.02
C PRO A 73 -16.51 4.13 -25.94
N ALA A 74 -16.93 5.37 -26.20
CA ALA A 74 -16.21 6.29 -27.09
C ALA A 74 -14.83 6.68 -26.53
N ILE A 75 -14.75 6.92 -25.22
CA ILE A 75 -13.50 7.22 -24.52
C ILE A 75 -12.57 6.01 -24.55
N LEU A 76 -13.10 4.80 -24.26
CA LEU A 76 -12.33 3.56 -24.31
C LEU A 76 -11.70 3.32 -25.69
N TYR A 77 -12.50 3.36 -26.76
CA TYR A 77 -11.97 3.09 -28.10
C TYR A 77 -11.02 4.19 -28.58
N SER A 78 -11.31 5.46 -28.30
CA SER A 78 -10.40 6.56 -28.62
C SER A 78 -9.05 6.39 -27.92
N PHE A 79 -9.06 6.01 -26.63
CA PHE A 79 -7.84 5.72 -25.89
C PHE A 79 -7.04 4.57 -26.53
N LEU A 80 -7.67 3.43 -26.79
CA LEU A 80 -6.99 2.27 -27.37
C LEU A 80 -6.37 2.57 -28.74
N ILE A 81 -7.06 3.34 -29.59
CA ILE A 81 -6.54 3.77 -30.90
C ILE A 81 -5.31 4.66 -30.74
N ASN A 82 -5.43 5.71 -29.94
CA ASN A 82 -4.38 6.70 -29.77
C ASN A 82 -3.13 6.11 -29.12
N GLU A 83 -3.32 5.28 -28.09
CA GLU A 83 -2.22 4.65 -27.36
C GLU A 83 -1.47 3.65 -28.25
N TRP A 84 -2.19 2.86 -29.06
CA TRP A 84 -1.58 1.94 -30.01
C TRP A 84 -0.75 2.67 -31.07
N ILE A 85 -1.32 3.69 -31.70
CA ILE A 85 -0.63 4.47 -32.74
C ILE A 85 0.62 5.14 -32.17
N THR A 86 0.50 5.77 -31.01
CA THR A 86 1.60 6.48 -30.35
C THR A 86 2.72 5.52 -29.96
N SER A 87 2.36 4.37 -29.38
CA SER A 87 3.31 3.33 -28.97
C SER A 87 4.05 2.74 -30.17
N PHE A 88 3.32 2.37 -31.24
CA PHE A 88 3.95 1.81 -32.43
C PHE A 88 4.84 2.83 -33.15
N GLU A 89 4.45 4.11 -33.21
CA GLU A 89 5.30 5.18 -33.74
C GLU A 89 6.60 5.34 -32.93
N ALA A 90 6.54 5.20 -31.61
CA ALA A 90 7.73 5.24 -30.77
C ALA A 90 8.64 4.02 -31.02
N ASP A 91 8.06 2.84 -31.26
CA ASP A 91 8.83 1.63 -31.53
C ASP A 91 9.41 1.60 -32.94
N LEU A 92 8.75 2.16 -33.95
CA LEU A 92 9.31 2.34 -35.30
C LEU A 92 10.61 3.16 -35.30
N LYS A 93 10.78 4.08 -34.34
CA LYS A 93 12.06 4.82 -34.18
C LYS A 93 13.20 3.91 -33.72
N LYS A 94 12.88 2.86 -32.95
CA LYS A 94 13.85 1.87 -32.44
C LYS A 94 14.06 0.73 -33.43
N TYR A 95 13.02 0.37 -34.16
CA TYR A 95 12.96 -0.74 -35.12
C TYR A 95 12.48 -0.24 -36.50
N PRO A 96 13.31 0.53 -37.24
CA PRO A 96 12.90 1.11 -38.53
C PRO A 96 12.63 0.08 -39.63
N GLU A 97 13.07 -1.17 -39.43
CA GLU A 97 12.84 -2.30 -40.33
C GLU A 97 11.40 -2.84 -40.29
N TRP A 98 10.61 -2.48 -39.27
CA TRP A 98 9.21 -2.89 -39.17
C TRP A 98 8.36 -2.20 -40.23
N ASN A 99 7.89 -2.98 -41.21
CA ASN A 99 7.15 -2.48 -42.37
C ASN A 99 5.65 -2.79 -42.28
N TRP A 100 4.94 -2.15 -41.35
CA TRP A 100 3.47 -2.18 -41.35
C TRP A 100 2.93 -1.20 -42.40
N THR A 101 2.73 -1.69 -43.62
CA THR A 101 2.45 -0.86 -44.81
C THR A 101 1.21 0.03 -44.70
N GLU A 102 0.22 -0.36 -43.90
CA GLU A 102 -1.02 0.41 -43.70
C GLU A 102 -0.92 1.46 -42.58
N PHE A 103 0.14 1.44 -41.77
CA PHE A 103 0.25 2.27 -40.56
C PHE A 103 0.05 3.77 -40.82
N ASP A 104 0.74 4.32 -41.83
CA ASP A 104 0.63 5.75 -42.18
C ASP A 104 -0.78 6.15 -42.62
N SER A 105 -1.49 5.24 -43.29
CA SER A 105 -2.87 5.45 -43.71
C SER A 105 -3.79 5.46 -42.49
N LEU A 106 -3.68 4.44 -41.64
CA LEU A 106 -4.46 4.30 -40.41
C LEU A 106 -4.24 5.50 -39.47
N LYS A 107 -2.99 5.96 -39.31
CA LYS A 107 -2.66 7.15 -38.51
C LYS A 107 -3.36 8.41 -39.00
N ARG A 108 -3.33 8.67 -40.32
CA ARG A 108 -3.99 9.85 -40.92
C ARG A 108 -5.51 9.78 -40.81
N GLU A 109 -6.09 8.60 -40.87
CA GLU A 109 -7.53 8.40 -40.71
C GLU A 109 -7.96 8.55 -39.24
N ALA A 110 -7.18 8.00 -38.30
CA ALA A 110 -7.43 8.14 -36.86
C ALA A 110 -7.53 9.61 -36.44
N ALA A 111 -6.66 10.47 -36.98
CA ALA A 111 -6.66 11.92 -36.72
C ALA A 111 -7.94 12.65 -37.22
N LYS A 112 -8.81 12.00 -37.99
CA LYS A 112 -10.04 12.56 -38.55
C LYS A 112 -11.31 11.94 -37.95
N LEU A 113 -11.18 10.98 -37.04
CA LEU A 113 -12.33 10.31 -36.43
C LEU A 113 -13.08 11.28 -35.50
N ASP A 114 -14.40 11.15 -35.47
CA ASP A 114 -15.20 11.78 -34.41
C ASP A 114 -15.04 10.97 -33.11
N HIS A 115 -14.38 11.57 -32.13
CA HIS A 115 -14.10 10.95 -30.84
C HIS A 115 -15.34 10.72 -29.97
N ASN A 116 -16.52 11.20 -30.37
CA ASN A 116 -17.79 10.92 -29.72
C ASN A 116 -18.57 9.76 -30.37
N ASP A 117 -18.23 9.38 -31.60
CA ASP A 117 -18.91 8.29 -32.31
C ASP A 117 -18.27 6.93 -31.99
N SER A 118 -18.75 6.32 -30.91
CA SER A 118 -18.31 4.99 -30.48
C SER A 118 -18.41 3.90 -31.56
N LYS A 119 -19.35 4.00 -32.52
CA LYS A 119 -19.53 2.97 -33.56
C LYS A 119 -18.43 3.08 -34.61
N SER A 120 -18.13 4.29 -35.06
CA SER A 120 -17.04 4.54 -36.01
C SER A 120 -15.69 4.20 -35.39
N LEU A 121 -15.46 4.60 -34.13
CA LEU A 121 -14.24 4.27 -33.38
C LEU A 121 -14.05 2.75 -33.23
N LYS A 122 -15.10 2.01 -32.82
CA LYS A 122 -15.06 0.55 -32.71
C LYS A 122 -14.70 -0.12 -34.04
N THR A 123 -15.35 0.31 -35.12
CA THR A 123 -15.13 -0.25 -36.47
C THR A 123 -13.70 0.02 -36.94
N PHE A 124 -13.20 1.24 -36.71
CA PHE A 124 -11.82 1.60 -37.02
C PHE A 124 -10.83 0.76 -36.21
N TYR A 125 -11.05 0.62 -34.90
CA TYR A 125 -10.17 -0.15 -34.02
C TYR A 125 -10.06 -1.62 -34.45
N VAL A 126 -11.18 -2.27 -34.78
CA VAL A 126 -11.19 -3.65 -35.28
C VAL A 126 -10.36 -3.78 -36.56
N ARG A 127 -10.50 -2.84 -37.52
CA ARG A 127 -9.70 -2.86 -38.76
C ARG A 127 -8.22 -2.65 -38.48
N MET A 128 -7.87 -1.72 -37.60
CA MET A 128 -6.48 -1.44 -37.20
C MET A 128 -5.82 -2.68 -36.58
N VAL A 129 -6.51 -3.34 -35.65
CA VAL A 129 -6.01 -4.55 -34.99
C VAL A 129 -5.88 -5.72 -35.97
N SER A 130 -6.83 -5.86 -36.92
CA SER A 130 -6.75 -6.89 -37.96
C SER A 130 -5.52 -6.68 -38.85
N SER A 131 -5.31 -5.45 -39.31
CA SER A 131 -4.14 -5.08 -40.12
C SER A 131 -2.82 -5.29 -39.36
N PHE A 132 -2.79 -4.98 -38.06
CA PHE A 132 -1.61 -5.25 -37.23
C PHE A 132 -1.32 -6.76 -37.10
N LYS A 133 -2.36 -7.59 -36.92
CA LYS A 133 -2.20 -9.05 -36.82
C LYS A 133 -1.62 -9.63 -38.11
N GLU A 134 -2.06 -9.13 -39.27
CA GLU A 134 -1.48 -9.51 -40.57
C GLU A 134 -0.01 -9.08 -40.68
N PHE A 135 0.31 -7.85 -40.27
CA PHE A 135 1.69 -7.35 -40.22
C PHE A 135 2.59 -8.20 -39.32
N ALA A 136 2.11 -8.60 -38.14
CA ALA A 136 2.89 -9.41 -37.21
C ALA A 136 3.26 -10.78 -37.81
N GLY A 137 2.44 -11.34 -38.70
CA GLY A 137 2.79 -12.49 -39.53
C GLY A 137 3.07 -13.81 -38.79
N ILE A 138 2.79 -13.88 -37.48
CA ILE A 138 3.00 -15.09 -36.68
C ILE A 138 1.77 -16.00 -36.81
N ALA A 139 1.99 -17.21 -37.31
CA ALA A 139 0.99 -18.27 -37.39
C ALA A 139 0.79 -18.93 -36.02
N ASP A 140 -0.42 -19.48 -35.80
CA ASP A 140 -0.78 -20.29 -34.62
C ASP A 140 -0.63 -19.60 -33.24
N ASN A 141 -0.51 -18.27 -33.20
CA ASN A 141 -0.56 -17.49 -31.97
C ASN A 141 -1.77 -16.54 -31.93
N ILE A 142 -2.13 -16.07 -30.74
CA ILE A 142 -3.11 -14.99 -30.60
C ILE A 142 -2.43 -13.63 -30.47
N LEU A 143 -3.13 -12.59 -30.93
CA LEU A 143 -2.90 -11.22 -30.48
C LEU A 143 -3.83 -10.96 -29.28
N GLY A 144 -3.27 -11.06 -28.09
CA GLY A 144 -3.93 -10.81 -26.82
C GLY A 144 -3.88 -9.33 -26.46
N ILE A 145 -5.04 -8.68 -26.44
CA ILE A 145 -5.19 -7.27 -26.07
C ILE A 145 -5.66 -7.21 -24.62
N THR A 146 -4.73 -6.97 -23.72
CA THR A 146 -4.98 -6.84 -22.29
C THR A 146 -5.50 -5.44 -21.96
N ILE A 147 -6.68 -5.36 -21.34
CA ILE A 147 -7.28 -4.10 -20.90
C ILE A 147 -7.39 -4.13 -19.37
N ILE A 148 -6.57 -3.31 -18.71
CA ILE A 148 -6.55 -3.13 -17.26
C ILE A 148 -7.33 -1.85 -16.92
N ILE A 149 -8.44 -2.00 -16.19
CA ILE A 149 -9.36 -0.89 -15.86
C ILE A 149 -9.31 -0.58 -14.36
N TYR A 150 -8.79 0.59 -13.99
CA TYR A 150 -8.68 0.99 -12.57
C TYR A 150 -10.01 1.48 -12.00
N LYS A 151 -10.71 2.37 -12.73
CA LYS A 151 -12.03 2.87 -12.33
C LYS A 151 -13.08 2.51 -13.36
N ILE A 152 -14.24 2.07 -12.87
CA ILE A 152 -15.39 1.73 -13.71
C ILE A 152 -16.53 2.65 -13.32
N GLY A 153 -16.89 3.58 -14.21
CA GLY A 153 -18.06 4.44 -14.02
C GLY A 153 -19.38 3.69 -14.16
N ASN A 154 -19.45 2.70 -15.06
CA ASN A 154 -20.64 1.88 -15.29
C ASN A 154 -20.29 0.46 -15.75
N VAL A 155 -20.57 -0.54 -14.90
CA VAL A 155 -20.24 -1.95 -15.14
C VAL A 155 -21.03 -2.56 -16.30
N GLU A 156 -22.32 -2.24 -16.43
CA GLU A 156 -23.18 -2.78 -17.49
C GLU A 156 -22.72 -2.28 -18.87
N SER A 157 -22.47 -0.97 -18.99
CA SER A 157 -21.96 -0.35 -20.22
C SER A 157 -20.60 -0.92 -20.62
N LEU A 158 -19.71 -1.16 -19.65
CA LEU A 158 -18.42 -1.79 -19.88
C LEU A 158 -18.59 -3.19 -20.46
N ASN A 159 -19.33 -4.06 -19.78
CA ASN A 159 -19.55 -5.44 -20.23
C ASN A 159 -20.18 -5.47 -21.64
N LYS A 160 -21.15 -4.58 -21.91
CA LYS A 160 -21.76 -4.45 -23.25
C LYS A 160 -20.74 -4.04 -24.30
N SER A 161 -19.88 -3.06 -24.01
CA SER A 161 -18.87 -2.54 -24.94
C SER A 161 -17.83 -3.61 -25.27
N ILE A 162 -17.33 -4.31 -24.25
CA ILE A 162 -16.36 -5.39 -24.42
C ILE A 162 -16.96 -6.54 -25.22
N LYS A 163 -18.23 -6.93 -24.96
CA LYS A 163 -18.94 -7.94 -25.75
C LYS A 163 -19.01 -7.55 -27.23
N GLU A 164 -19.51 -6.36 -27.51
CA GLU A 164 -19.67 -5.86 -28.88
C GLU A 164 -18.32 -5.75 -29.62
N LEU A 165 -17.24 -5.42 -28.93
CA LEU A 165 -15.90 -5.43 -29.50
C LEU A 165 -15.44 -6.87 -29.77
N ALA A 166 -15.52 -7.75 -28.77
CA ALA A 166 -15.07 -9.14 -28.85
C ALA A 166 -15.75 -9.93 -29.98
N GLU A 167 -17.04 -9.68 -30.24
CA GLU A 167 -17.80 -10.31 -31.32
C GLU A 167 -17.33 -9.87 -32.72
N LEU A 168 -16.75 -8.67 -32.85
CA LEU A 168 -16.25 -8.12 -34.11
C LEU A 168 -14.77 -8.40 -34.36
N LEU A 169 -14.00 -8.78 -33.33
CA LEU A 169 -12.58 -9.09 -33.49
C LEU A 169 -12.39 -10.30 -34.43
N PRO A 170 -11.37 -10.25 -35.31
CA PRO A 170 -11.08 -11.36 -36.22
C PRO A 170 -10.61 -12.60 -35.44
N SER A 171 -10.55 -13.75 -36.12
CA SER A 171 -9.91 -14.95 -35.55
C SER A 171 -8.47 -14.67 -35.14
N HIS A 172 -7.99 -15.33 -34.09
CA HIS A 172 -6.64 -15.12 -33.52
C HIS A 172 -6.39 -13.74 -32.90
N VAL A 173 -7.44 -12.99 -32.60
CA VAL A 173 -7.38 -11.79 -31.76
C VAL A 173 -8.37 -11.97 -30.62
N SER A 174 -7.88 -11.76 -29.39
CA SER A 174 -8.67 -11.94 -28.17
C SER A 174 -8.42 -10.81 -27.19
N LEU A 175 -9.43 -10.50 -26.38
CA LEU A 175 -9.27 -9.59 -25.25
C LEU A 175 -8.82 -10.37 -24.02
N ILE A 176 -7.91 -9.79 -23.25
CA ILE A 176 -7.49 -10.31 -21.95
C ILE A 176 -7.94 -9.30 -20.89
N LEU A 177 -8.71 -9.77 -19.92
CA LEU A 177 -9.24 -8.96 -18.83
C LEU A 177 -8.71 -9.50 -17.51
N THR A 178 -8.51 -8.61 -16.53
CA THR A 178 -8.15 -8.99 -15.16
C THR A 178 -9.28 -8.63 -14.20
N ASP A 179 -9.52 -9.50 -13.23
CA ASP A 179 -10.54 -9.29 -12.19
C ASP A 179 -10.15 -9.98 -10.89
N TYR A 180 -10.86 -9.65 -9.81
CA TYR A 180 -10.68 -10.29 -8.51
C TYR A 180 -11.73 -11.37 -8.29
N ASN A 181 -11.32 -12.47 -7.64
CA ASN A 181 -12.21 -13.56 -7.23
C ASN A 181 -13.42 -13.09 -6.39
N SER A 182 -13.34 -11.94 -5.73
CA SER A 182 -14.38 -11.38 -4.87
C SER A 182 -15.25 -10.28 -5.52
N ARG A 183 -14.90 -9.84 -6.74
CA ARG A 183 -15.54 -8.68 -7.39
C ARG A 183 -16.43 -9.09 -8.57
N GLU A 184 -15.97 -10.04 -9.39
CA GLU A 184 -16.73 -10.66 -10.48
C GLU A 184 -17.40 -9.66 -11.46
N VAL A 185 -16.71 -8.57 -11.81
CA VAL A 185 -17.18 -7.51 -12.72
C VAL A 185 -17.63 -8.06 -14.07
N TYR A 186 -16.91 -9.07 -14.58
CA TYR A 186 -17.10 -9.61 -15.92
C TYR A 186 -17.95 -10.87 -15.96
N GLU A 187 -18.53 -11.34 -14.85
CA GLU A 187 -19.42 -12.51 -14.85
C GLU A 187 -20.52 -12.41 -15.92
N PRO A 188 -21.25 -11.27 -16.05
CA PRO A 188 -22.30 -11.17 -17.05
C PRO A 188 -21.78 -11.29 -18.48
N LEU A 189 -20.58 -10.77 -18.77
CA LEU A 189 -19.94 -10.89 -20.07
C LEU A 189 -19.57 -12.35 -20.39
N LEU A 190 -18.98 -13.05 -19.42
CA LEU A 190 -18.55 -14.44 -19.59
C LEU A 190 -19.76 -15.35 -19.87
N ASP A 191 -20.85 -15.21 -19.10
CA ASP A 191 -22.10 -15.94 -19.32
C ASP A 191 -22.71 -15.68 -20.69
N ASN A 192 -22.62 -14.43 -21.16
CA ASN A 192 -23.13 -14.04 -22.48
C ASN A 192 -22.33 -14.65 -23.63
N LEU A 193 -21.00 -14.74 -23.50
CA LEU A 193 -20.10 -15.24 -24.55
C LEU A 193 -19.95 -16.77 -24.53
N LYS A 194 -20.25 -17.44 -23.41
CA LYS A 194 -20.21 -18.90 -23.26
C LYS A 194 -18.87 -19.47 -23.73
N GLU A 195 -18.87 -20.39 -24.69
CA GLU A 195 -17.68 -21.05 -25.25
C GLU A 195 -16.69 -20.08 -25.91
N LYS A 196 -17.12 -18.85 -26.25
CA LYS A 196 -16.23 -17.78 -26.75
C LYS A 196 -15.55 -16.99 -25.63
N ALA A 197 -15.74 -17.36 -24.38
CA ALA A 197 -15.04 -16.80 -23.24
C ALA A 197 -14.41 -17.90 -22.39
N CYS A 198 -13.25 -17.60 -21.80
CA CYS A 198 -12.53 -18.49 -20.91
C CYS A 198 -12.19 -17.74 -19.62
N ARG A 199 -12.60 -18.30 -18.47
CA ARG A 199 -12.17 -17.83 -17.16
C ARG A 199 -10.93 -18.62 -16.74
N ILE A 200 -9.83 -17.93 -16.52
CA ILE A 200 -8.60 -18.51 -15.98
C ILE A 200 -8.50 -18.10 -14.52
N LYS A 201 -8.76 -19.05 -13.61
CA LYS A 201 -8.64 -18.80 -12.17
C LYS A 201 -7.22 -19.09 -11.71
N ILE A 202 -6.52 -18.04 -11.30
CA ILE A 202 -5.18 -18.17 -10.70
C ILE A 202 -5.36 -18.69 -9.27
N PRO A 203 -4.78 -19.87 -8.95
CA PRO A 203 -4.78 -20.36 -7.57
C PRO A 203 -3.92 -19.45 -6.70
N ASN A 204 -4.20 -19.40 -5.39
CA ASN A 204 -3.41 -18.61 -4.44
C ASN A 204 -1.92 -18.90 -4.60
N GLN A 205 -1.16 -17.85 -4.93
CA GLN A 205 0.28 -17.95 -5.22
C GLN A 205 1.14 -17.78 -3.97
N ASN A 206 0.56 -17.49 -2.80
CA ASN A 206 1.26 -17.20 -1.56
C ASN A 206 2.34 -16.13 -1.77
N THR A 207 1.92 -14.97 -2.27
CA THR A 207 2.80 -13.83 -2.57
C THR A 207 3.54 -13.34 -1.31
N ALA A 208 2.88 -13.33 -0.16
CA ALA A 208 3.53 -13.03 1.14
C ALA A 208 4.68 -13.99 1.46
N GLY A 209 4.49 -15.29 1.20
CA GLY A 209 5.55 -16.30 1.32
C GLY A 209 6.72 -16.03 0.38
N ALA A 210 6.46 -15.61 -0.86
CA ALA A 210 7.51 -15.26 -1.82
C ALA A 210 8.38 -14.09 -1.31
N TYR A 211 7.74 -13.04 -0.77
CA TYR A 211 8.47 -11.91 -0.19
C TYR A 211 9.29 -12.32 1.05
N LYS A 212 8.75 -13.22 1.89
CA LYS A 212 9.50 -13.79 3.01
C LYS A 212 10.72 -14.57 2.52
N GLU A 213 10.57 -15.42 1.51
CA GLU A 213 11.68 -16.17 0.91
C GLU A 213 12.79 -15.22 0.40
N ILE A 214 12.42 -14.15 -0.31
CA ILE A 214 13.37 -13.13 -0.79
C ILE A 214 14.05 -12.40 0.38
N ALA A 215 13.26 -11.91 1.34
CA ALA A 215 13.76 -11.13 2.47
C ALA A 215 14.64 -11.97 3.42
N THR A 216 14.47 -13.29 3.43
CA THR A 216 15.26 -14.22 4.25
C THR A 216 16.32 -14.98 3.45
N GLN A 217 16.51 -14.66 2.17
CA GLN A 217 17.55 -15.25 1.34
C GLN A 217 18.95 -14.82 1.81
N GLY A 218 19.90 -15.76 1.77
CA GLY A 218 21.29 -15.56 2.19
C GLY A 218 21.76 -16.65 3.16
N ASP A 219 22.93 -16.43 3.76
CA ASP A 219 23.49 -17.34 4.77
C ASP A 219 22.59 -17.37 6.03
N PRO A 220 22.00 -18.51 6.42
CA PRO A 220 21.17 -18.64 7.62
C PRO A 220 21.93 -18.35 8.93
N HIS A 221 23.26 -18.38 8.91
CA HIS A 221 24.09 -18.02 10.04
C HIS A 221 24.36 -16.52 10.12
N ASN A 222 24.14 -15.76 9.03
CA ASN A 222 24.25 -14.31 9.02
C ASN A 222 23.21 -13.69 9.97
N PRO A 223 23.62 -12.85 10.93
CA PRO A 223 22.69 -12.31 11.91
C PRO A 223 21.60 -11.40 11.32
N GLN A 224 21.86 -10.73 10.19
CA GLN A 224 20.83 -9.92 9.49
C GLN A 224 19.74 -10.81 8.88
N VAL A 225 20.12 -11.99 8.37
CA VAL A 225 19.18 -12.98 7.86
C VAL A 225 18.34 -13.56 9.01
N LYS A 226 18.99 -13.92 10.14
CA LYS A 226 18.29 -14.37 11.35
C LYS A 226 17.31 -13.33 11.89
N TYR A 227 17.73 -12.07 11.96
CA TYR A 227 16.89 -10.96 12.39
C TYR A 227 15.63 -10.85 11.53
N ARG A 228 15.78 -10.75 10.20
CA ARG A 228 14.63 -10.65 9.27
C ARG A 228 13.70 -11.85 9.40
N ARG A 229 14.26 -13.06 9.46
CA ARG A 229 13.48 -14.30 9.63
C ARG A 229 12.67 -14.29 10.93
N CYS A 230 13.30 -13.92 12.05
CA CYS A 230 12.66 -13.84 13.35
C CYS A 230 11.49 -12.84 13.34
N LEU A 231 11.62 -11.69 12.67
CA LEU A 231 10.53 -10.71 12.54
C LEU A 231 9.31 -11.26 11.77
N PHE A 232 9.52 -11.99 10.68
CA PHE A 232 8.42 -12.64 9.96
C PHE A 232 7.72 -13.70 10.83
N GLU A 233 8.50 -14.54 11.52
CA GLU A 233 7.96 -15.56 12.42
C GLU A 233 7.19 -14.94 13.60
N LEU A 234 7.64 -13.79 14.14
CA LEU A 234 6.92 -13.01 15.16
C LEU A 234 5.57 -12.51 14.64
N GLY A 235 5.53 -11.95 13.43
CA GLY A 235 4.29 -11.49 12.80
C GLY A 235 3.29 -12.63 12.57
N GLU A 236 3.77 -13.76 12.03
CA GLU A 236 2.95 -14.95 11.82
C GLU A 236 2.41 -15.53 13.14
N ALA A 237 3.25 -15.64 14.17
CA ALA A 237 2.83 -16.11 15.49
C ALA A 237 1.82 -15.16 16.14
N THR A 238 1.98 -13.85 15.97
CA THR A 238 1.06 -12.84 16.50
C THR A 238 -0.30 -12.93 15.80
N ASN A 239 -0.33 -12.96 14.47
CA ASN A 239 -1.56 -13.08 13.69
C ASN A 239 -2.30 -14.39 13.96
N ALA A 240 -1.56 -15.47 14.25
CA ALA A 240 -2.13 -16.76 14.63
C ALA A 240 -2.54 -16.85 16.13
N GLY A 241 -2.39 -15.78 16.91
CA GLY A 241 -2.69 -15.78 18.35
C GLY A 241 -1.80 -16.69 19.19
N LYS A 242 -0.62 -17.11 18.67
CA LYS A 242 0.30 -18.06 19.33
C LYS A 242 1.19 -17.36 20.35
N LYS A 243 0.59 -16.92 21.44
CA LYS A 243 1.24 -16.14 22.51
C LYS A 243 2.58 -16.69 23.00
N GLN A 244 2.67 -17.98 23.32
CA GLN A 244 3.91 -18.56 23.85
C GLN A 244 5.04 -18.57 22.82
N GLU A 245 4.68 -18.69 21.54
CA GLU A 245 5.64 -18.64 20.46
C GLU A 245 6.16 -17.22 20.24
N VAL A 246 5.28 -16.20 20.33
CA VAL A 246 5.72 -14.80 20.34
C VAL A 246 6.70 -14.53 21.47
N LYS A 247 6.46 -15.10 22.67
CA LYS A 247 7.39 -14.95 23.79
C LYS A 247 8.76 -15.59 23.51
N ARG A 248 8.77 -16.80 22.96
CA ARG A 248 9.99 -17.53 22.59
C ARG A 248 10.80 -16.76 21.53
N LEU A 249 10.13 -16.34 20.45
CA LEU A 249 10.74 -15.60 19.35
C LEU A 249 11.20 -14.20 19.77
N GLY A 250 10.48 -13.53 20.67
CA GLY A 250 10.88 -12.22 21.19
C GLY A 250 12.19 -12.28 21.98
N GLU A 251 12.40 -13.32 22.80
CA GLU A 251 13.68 -13.54 23.47
C GLU A 251 14.80 -13.89 22.48
N GLU A 252 14.48 -14.61 21.40
CA GLU A 252 15.42 -14.88 20.31
C GLU A 252 15.83 -13.60 19.57
N LEU A 253 14.89 -12.71 19.27
CA LEU A 253 15.16 -11.39 18.70
C LEU A 253 16.10 -10.57 19.59
N VAL A 254 15.83 -10.53 20.90
CA VAL A 254 16.69 -9.83 21.87
C VAL A 254 18.10 -10.40 21.85
N LYS A 255 18.25 -11.73 21.78
CA LYS A 255 19.56 -12.38 21.70
C LYS A 255 20.30 -11.98 20.43
N ILE A 256 19.64 -12.04 19.27
CA ILE A 256 20.22 -11.64 17.98
C ILE A 256 20.71 -10.18 18.07
N CYS A 257 19.84 -9.25 18.43
CA CYS A 257 20.18 -7.82 18.47
C CYS A 257 21.28 -7.48 19.47
N ARG A 258 21.34 -8.19 20.61
CA ARG A 258 22.40 -8.04 21.61
C ARG A 258 23.76 -8.50 21.10
N GLU A 259 23.80 -9.58 20.32
CA GLU A 259 25.05 -10.15 19.78
C GLU A 259 25.60 -9.32 18.61
N THR A 260 24.75 -8.55 17.93
CA THR A 260 25.08 -7.95 16.63
C THR A 260 25.15 -6.43 16.61
N GLY A 261 24.60 -5.76 17.63
CA GLY A 261 24.39 -4.32 17.61
C GLY A 261 24.79 -3.61 18.91
N GLY A 262 24.78 -2.27 18.84
CA GLY A 262 24.98 -1.41 20.00
C GLY A 262 23.71 -1.24 20.84
N THR A 263 23.78 -0.39 21.87
CA THR A 263 22.69 -0.08 22.81
C THR A 263 21.34 0.16 22.12
N VAL A 264 21.34 0.97 21.05
CA VAL A 264 20.13 1.30 20.28
C VAL A 264 19.46 0.04 19.72
N MET A 265 20.22 -0.82 19.04
CA MET A 265 19.70 -2.06 18.46
C MET A 265 19.17 -3.02 19.53
N TRP A 266 19.86 -3.10 20.66
CA TRP A 266 19.43 -3.95 21.79
C TRP A 266 18.13 -3.44 22.42
N ALA A 267 18.00 -2.13 22.64
CA ALA A 267 16.78 -1.52 23.15
C ALA A 267 15.61 -1.64 22.15
N SER A 268 15.87 -1.46 20.84
CA SER A 268 14.88 -1.65 19.78
C SER A 268 14.30 -3.07 19.73
N ALA A 269 15.08 -4.09 20.11
CA ALA A 269 14.57 -5.46 20.20
C ALA A 269 13.44 -5.58 21.25
N TYR A 270 13.60 -4.91 22.40
CA TYR A 270 12.57 -4.87 23.44
C TYR A 270 11.37 -4.01 23.02
N LEU A 271 11.59 -2.93 22.26
CA LEU A 271 10.50 -2.15 21.65
C LEU A 271 9.65 -3.02 20.72
N ILE A 272 10.28 -3.68 19.75
CA ILE A 272 9.61 -4.56 18.77
C ILE A 272 8.87 -5.70 19.47
N TYR A 273 9.54 -6.35 20.43
CA TYR A 273 8.93 -7.43 21.21
C TYR A 273 7.71 -6.93 22.01
N GLY A 274 7.84 -5.79 22.70
CA GLY A 274 6.73 -5.16 23.40
C GLY A 274 5.57 -4.82 22.47
N GLY A 275 5.87 -4.35 21.25
CA GLY A 275 4.88 -4.06 20.22
C GLY A 275 4.04 -5.25 19.81
N PHE A 276 4.67 -6.38 19.46
CA PHE A 276 3.93 -7.61 19.17
C PHE A 276 3.07 -8.07 20.37
N MET A 277 3.58 -7.89 21.59
CA MET A 277 2.85 -8.25 22.80
C MET A 277 1.62 -7.37 23.08
N LEU A 278 1.47 -6.19 22.46
CA LEU A 278 0.25 -5.35 22.59
C LEU A 278 -1.00 -6.04 22.05
N SER A 279 -0.84 -6.99 21.11
CA SER A 279 -1.95 -7.79 20.56
C SER A 279 -2.58 -8.73 21.59
N PHE A 280 -1.88 -9.02 22.70
CA PHE A 280 -2.32 -9.93 23.77
C PHE A 280 -2.71 -9.13 25.01
N LYS A 281 -3.95 -8.65 25.05
CA LYS A 281 -4.46 -7.75 26.12
C LYS A 281 -4.32 -8.35 27.54
N ASP A 282 -4.36 -9.67 27.68
CA ASP A 282 -4.18 -10.41 28.93
C ASP A 282 -2.73 -10.41 29.46
N GLU A 283 -1.77 -9.93 28.67
CA GLU A 283 -0.34 -9.92 29.00
C GLU A 283 0.23 -8.54 29.30
N SER A 284 -0.61 -7.53 29.57
CA SER A 284 -0.17 -6.14 29.83
C SER A 284 0.99 -6.05 30.84
N ALA A 285 0.94 -6.82 31.94
CA ALA A 285 2.03 -6.83 32.94
C ALA A 285 3.36 -7.33 32.36
N PHE A 286 3.31 -8.35 31.49
CA PHE A 286 4.49 -8.86 30.79
C PHE A 286 5.00 -7.84 29.76
N THR A 287 4.11 -7.23 28.98
CA THR A 287 4.45 -6.17 28.03
C THR A 287 5.17 -5.02 28.71
N HIS A 288 4.69 -4.55 29.86
CA HIS A 288 5.36 -3.53 30.66
C HIS A 288 6.76 -3.95 31.09
N LYS A 289 6.93 -5.20 31.56
CA LYS A 289 8.24 -5.75 31.95
C LYS A 289 9.24 -5.77 30.78
N ILE A 290 8.78 -6.12 29.57
CA ILE A 290 9.62 -6.13 28.36
C ILE A 290 10.05 -4.71 28.01
N LEU A 291 9.12 -3.76 28.00
CA LEU A 291 9.42 -2.36 27.69
C LEU A 291 10.33 -1.71 28.74
N ASP A 292 10.15 -2.03 30.03
CA ASP A 292 11.00 -1.55 31.12
C ASP A 292 12.45 -2.03 30.99
N ARG A 293 12.67 -3.22 30.44
CA ARG A 293 14.04 -3.68 30.13
C ARG A 293 14.67 -2.83 29.03
N GLY A 294 13.93 -2.51 27.97
CA GLY A 294 14.40 -1.60 26.92
C GLY A 294 14.75 -0.22 27.47
N ILE A 295 13.87 0.34 28.31
CA ILE A 295 14.08 1.65 28.97
C ILE A 295 15.35 1.61 29.82
N SER A 296 15.53 0.57 30.64
CA SER A 296 16.70 0.41 31.49
C SER A 296 18.00 0.30 30.68
N ILE A 297 17.99 -0.35 29.51
CA ILE A 297 19.18 -0.46 28.66
C ILE A 297 19.63 0.92 28.19
N VAL A 298 18.69 1.75 27.73
CA VAL A 298 19.04 3.09 27.26
C VAL A 298 19.47 3.99 28.41
N GLN A 299 18.75 3.97 29.54
CA GLN A 299 19.05 4.83 30.69
C GLN A 299 20.38 4.50 31.38
N THR A 300 20.86 3.26 31.26
CA THR A 300 22.15 2.83 31.84
C THR A 300 23.31 2.93 30.85
N ALA A 301 23.05 3.36 29.62
CA ALA A 301 24.08 3.57 28.63
C ALA A 301 24.99 4.74 29.05
N LYS A 302 26.30 4.59 28.81
CA LYS A 302 27.30 5.60 29.17
C LYS A 302 27.23 6.86 28.28
N GLU A 303 26.69 6.73 27.07
CA GLU A 303 26.58 7.80 26.09
C GLU A 303 25.09 8.08 25.82
N GLU A 304 24.66 9.31 26.09
CA GLU A 304 23.34 9.82 25.74
C GLU A 304 23.42 10.37 24.31
N THR A 305 23.06 9.53 23.32
CA THR A 305 22.96 9.96 21.91
C THR A 305 21.53 10.30 21.54
N LYS A 306 21.37 11.09 20.47
CA LYS A 306 20.05 11.44 19.93
C LYS A 306 19.23 10.20 19.56
N GLU A 307 19.87 9.17 19.00
CA GLU A 307 19.22 7.90 18.63
C GLU A 307 18.75 7.12 19.86
N CYS A 308 19.55 7.11 20.93
CA CYS A 308 19.15 6.54 22.22
C CYS A 308 17.91 7.24 22.77
N ASN A 309 17.88 8.56 22.74
CA ASN A 309 16.74 9.35 23.22
C ASN A 309 15.47 9.13 22.37
N GLN A 310 15.61 9.00 21.05
CA GLN A 310 14.47 8.66 20.18
C GLN A 310 13.89 7.28 20.48
N ILE A 311 14.74 6.25 20.69
CA ILE A 311 14.26 4.92 21.10
C ILE A 311 13.63 4.96 22.50
N LEU A 312 14.18 5.74 23.42
CA LEU A 312 13.63 5.90 24.75
C LEU A 312 12.21 6.50 24.71
N ILE A 313 11.98 7.51 23.86
CA ILE A 313 10.65 8.08 23.63
C ILE A 313 9.69 6.98 23.12
N GLN A 314 10.08 6.24 22.08
CA GLN A 314 9.24 5.17 21.51
C GLN A 314 8.92 4.06 22.54
N LEU A 315 9.87 3.71 23.41
CA LEU A 315 9.62 2.76 24.49
C LEU A 315 8.58 3.27 25.49
N TYR A 316 8.61 4.57 25.83
CA TYR A 316 7.57 5.18 26.63
C TYR A 316 6.23 5.23 25.89
N ASP A 317 6.20 5.44 24.58
CA ASP A 317 4.97 5.43 23.79
C ASP A 317 4.27 4.07 23.87
N TYR A 318 4.98 3.00 23.55
CA TYR A 318 4.44 1.64 23.62
C TYR A 318 4.00 1.28 25.04
N LYS A 319 4.72 1.78 26.05
CA LYS A 319 4.34 1.57 27.46
C LYS A 319 3.07 2.35 27.82
N GLY A 320 2.94 3.58 27.32
CA GLY A 320 1.75 4.41 27.45
C GLY A 320 0.54 3.78 26.79
N ILE A 321 0.71 3.25 25.58
CA ILE A 321 -0.31 2.49 24.85
C ILE A 321 -0.73 1.25 25.64
N ALA A 322 0.23 0.47 26.15
CA ALA A 322 -0.08 -0.71 26.98
C ALA A 322 -0.92 -0.35 28.22
N PHE A 323 -0.60 0.75 28.90
CA PHE A 323 -1.39 1.24 30.04
C PHE A 323 -2.77 1.73 29.63
N ASN A 324 -2.88 2.41 28.49
CA ASN A 324 -4.15 2.89 27.97
C ASN A 324 -5.08 1.72 27.60
N LEU A 325 -4.53 0.66 26.98
CA LEU A 325 -5.25 -0.57 26.66
C LEU A 325 -5.72 -1.32 27.92
N SER A 326 -4.92 -1.30 28.99
CA SER A 326 -5.30 -1.86 30.30
C SER A 326 -6.14 -0.89 31.17
N ARG A 327 -6.56 0.25 30.60
CA ARG A 327 -7.41 1.29 31.22
C ARG A 327 -6.76 2.05 32.39
N ASP A 328 -5.44 1.98 32.55
CA ASP A 328 -4.70 2.85 33.47
C ASP A 328 -4.28 4.16 32.79
N THR A 329 -5.26 5.05 32.63
CA THR A 329 -5.05 6.36 31.99
C THR A 329 -3.98 7.20 32.67
N LYS A 330 -3.85 7.12 34.01
CA LYS A 330 -2.89 7.96 34.74
C LYS A 330 -1.45 7.56 34.40
N GLN A 331 -1.16 6.26 34.37
CA GLN A 331 0.16 5.78 33.98
C GLN A 331 0.42 6.00 32.49
N ALA A 332 -0.61 5.84 31.63
CA ALA A 332 -0.48 6.13 30.20
C ALA A 332 -0.02 7.58 29.95
N VAL A 333 -0.72 8.54 30.57
CA VAL A 333 -0.38 9.97 30.48
C VAL A 333 1.03 10.25 31.01
N LYS A 334 1.42 9.63 32.13
CA LYS A 334 2.77 9.78 32.68
C LYS A 334 3.85 9.32 31.69
N CYS A 335 3.60 8.24 30.95
CA CYS A 335 4.54 7.76 29.93
C CYS A 335 4.69 8.75 28.77
N PHE A 336 3.58 9.21 28.18
CA PHE A 336 3.62 10.18 27.08
C PHE A 336 4.26 11.51 27.50
N LEU A 337 3.95 12.01 28.70
CA LEU A 337 4.59 13.22 29.23
C LEU A 337 6.09 13.04 29.46
N LYS A 338 6.54 11.83 29.81
CA LYS A 338 7.98 11.54 29.89
C LYS A 338 8.63 11.59 28.51
N GLY A 339 7.95 11.11 27.47
CA GLY A 339 8.35 11.28 26.08
C GLY A 339 8.47 12.76 25.68
N ALA A 340 7.47 13.57 26.04
CA ALA A 340 7.48 15.02 25.79
C ALA A 340 8.67 15.72 26.49
N GLU A 341 8.96 15.38 27.75
CA GLU A 341 10.08 15.92 28.51
C GLU A 341 11.43 15.65 27.81
N ILE A 342 11.66 14.40 27.37
CA ILE A 342 12.87 14.01 26.65
C ILE A 342 12.94 14.75 25.31
N ALA A 343 11.85 14.79 24.55
CA ALA A 343 11.80 15.48 23.27
C ALA A 343 12.09 16.98 23.39
N LYS A 344 11.60 17.64 24.45
CA LYS A 344 11.89 19.05 24.75
C LYS A 344 13.37 19.27 25.04
N LYS A 345 14.00 18.40 25.86
CA LYS A 345 15.43 18.47 26.18
C LYS A 345 16.30 18.37 24.93
N GLU A 346 15.89 17.54 23.97
CA GLU A 346 16.62 17.27 22.73
C GLU A 346 16.22 18.19 21.56
N GLU A 347 15.41 19.23 21.82
CA GLU A 347 14.89 20.16 20.82
C GLU A 347 14.12 19.47 19.67
N LEU A 348 13.54 18.30 19.94
CA LEU A 348 12.70 17.52 19.01
C LEU A 348 11.26 18.05 19.01
N LYS A 349 11.07 19.30 18.57
CA LYS A 349 9.82 20.07 18.66
C LYS A 349 8.57 19.32 18.16
N SER A 350 8.64 18.73 16.97
CA SER A 350 7.52 17.96 16.38
C SER A 350 7.14 16.74 17.22
N ILE A 351 8.14 16.04 17.76
CA ILE A 351 7.91 14.89 18.63
C ILE A 351 7.30 15.36 19.95
N ALA A 352 7.80 16.44 20.56
CA ALA A 352 7.25 16.97 21.80
C ALA A 352 5.75 17.31 21.68
N VAL A 353 5.35 17.99 20.61
CA VAL A 353 3.93 18.30 20.35
C VAL A 353 3.10 17.03 20.15
N SER A 354 3.62 16.04 19.41
CA SER A 354 2.93 14.75 19.22
C SER A 354 2.72 14.02 20.54
N GLN A 355 3.74 14.01 21.42
CA GLN A 355 3.66 13.42 22.76
C GLN A 355 2.63 14.08 23.66
N TYR A 356 2.53 15.42 23.62
CA TYR A 356 1.43 16.12 24.29
C TYR A 356 0.06 15.74 23.72
N GLY A 357 -0.05 15.58 22.39
CA GLY A 357 -1.26 15.08 21.75
C GLY A 357 -1.68 13.72 22.31
N TYR A 358 -0.74 12.77 22.46
CA TYR A 358 -1.00 11.43 23.02
C TYR A 358 -1.40 11.49 24.49
N ALA A 359 -0.70 12.31 25.28
CA ALA A 359 -1.07 12.55 26.67
C ALA A 359 -2.49 13.13 26.78
N LEU A 360 -2.86 14.11 25.97
CA LEU A 360 -4.17 14.76 25.99
C LEU A 360 -5.30 13.82 25.55
N LEU A 361 -5.08 13.02 24.52
CA LEU A 361 -6.05 12.04 24.05
C LEU A 361 -6.43 11.02 25.15
N ALA A 362 -5.48 10.68 26.01
CA ALA A 362 -5.74 9.89 27.21
C ALA A 362 -6.36 10.74 28.34
N ALA A 363 -5.81 11.92 28.62
CA ALA A 363 -6.19 12.77 29.76
C ALA A 363 -7.61 13.34 29.65
N LEU A 364 -8.10 13.68 28.45
CA LEU A 364 -9.44 14.23 28.21
C LEU A 364 -10.58 13.28 28.62
N LYS A 365 -10.27 11.99 28.87
CA LYS A 365 -11.21 11.01 29.43
C LYS A 365 -11.36 11.13 30.96
N LYS A 366 -10.62 12.05 31.59
CA LYS A 366 -10.64 12.35 33.04
C LYS A 366 -11.24 13.72 33.29
N ASP A 367 -11.32 14.08 34.57
CA ASP A 367 -11.85 15.36 34.98
C ASP A 367 -10.93 16.53 34.61
N ARG A 368 -11.50 17.73 34.68
CA ARG A 368 -10.85 19.00 34.33
C ARG A 368 -9.56 19.26 35.11
N LEU A 369 -9.52 18.94 36.42
CA LEU A 369 -8.33 19.16 37.24
C LEU A 369 -7.15 18.31 36.77
N PHE A 370 -7.44 17.19 36.08
CA PHE A 370 -6.42 16.32 35.54
C PHE A 370 -5.92 16.78 34.15
N TYR A 371 -6.80 17.11 33.21
CA TYR A 371 -6.38 17.41 31.84
C TYR A 371 -5.94 18.87 31.63
N GLU A 372 -6.51 19.82 32.38
CA GLU A 372 -6.30 21.25 32.12
C GLU A 372 -4.83 21.69 32.26
N PRO A 373 -4.07 21.28 33.30
CA PRO A 373 -2.65 21.64 33.40
C PRO A 373 -1.82 21.12 32.21
N ILE A 374 -2.15 19.93 31.71
CA ILE A 374 -1.47 19.32 30.57
C ILE A 374 -1.81 20.08 29.28
N LEU A 375 -3.09 20.44 29.12
CA LEU A 375 -3.58 21.16 27.94
C LEU A 375 -2.96 22.56 27.87
N THR A 376 -2.87 23.26 29.00
CA THR A 376 -2.23 24.57 29.10
C THR A 376 -0.74 24.47 28.75
N GLU A 377 0.01 23.56 29.36
CA GLU A 377 1.45 23.41 29.04
C GLU A 377 1.68 23.03 27.57
N ALA A 378 0.88 22.10 27.04
CA ALA A 378 0.97 21.64 25.66
C ALA A 378 0.71 22.78 24.67
N PHE A 379 -0.33 23.58 24.94
CA PHE A 379 -0.68 24.72 24.11
C PHE A 379 0.39 25.80 24.20
N GLU A 380 0.83 26.19 25.40
CA GLU A 380 1.88 27.22 25.59
C GLU A 380 3.18 26.82 24.89
N TYR A 381 3.61 25.56 25.03
CA TYR A 381 4.81 25.07 24.37
C TYR A 381 4.69 25.10 22.84
N GLY A 382 3.60 24.56 22.29
CA GLY A 382 3.40 24.51 20.85
C GLY A 382 3.17 25.89 20.23
N TYR A 383 2.36 26.73 20.87
CA TYR A 383 2.01 28.06 20.36
C TYR A 383 3.19 29.04 20.40
N ALA A 384 4.18 28.81 21.26
CA ALA A 384 5.41 29.60 21.29
C ALA A 384 6.36 29.33 20.10
N LEU A 385 6.13 28.28 19.32
CA LEU A 385 6.90 28.00 18.10
C LEU A 385 6.60 29.05 17.02
N ASP A 386 7.59 29.30 16.15
CA ASP A 386 7.39 30.20 15.02
C ASP A 386 6.53 29.57 13.91
N ASP A 387 6.04 30.40 13.00
CA ASP A 387 5.09 29.97 11.95
C ASP A 387 5.71 28.98 10.95
N ASN A 388 7.03 29.00 10.72
CA ASN A 388 7.67 28.01 9.85
C ASN A 388 7.75 26.65 10.55
N GLU A 389 8.02 26.65 11.85
CA GLU A 389 8.03 25.45 12.68
C GLU A 389 6.63 24.85 12.77
N LEU A 390 5.61 25.66 13.04
CA LEU A 390 4.21 25.22 13.14
C LEU A 390 3.68 24.60 11.85
N LYS A 391 4.08 25.08 10.66
CA LYS A 391 3.72 24.42 9.39
C LYS A 391 4.18 22.96 9.32
N THR A 392 5.23 22.60 10.06
CA THR A 392 5.77 21.24 10.10
C THR A 392 5.32 20.45 11.34
N VAL A 393 4.68 21.11 12.30
CA VAL A 393 4.28 20.54 13.59
C VAL A 393 2.77 20.69 13.75
N ASN A 394 2.02 19.59 13.63
CA ASN A 394 0.56 19.63 13.70
C ASN A 394 0.08 19.97 15.15
N LEU A 395 -0.19 21.25 15.40
CA LEU A 395 -0.74 21.77 16.66
C LEU A 395 -2.28 21.78 16.68
N SER A 396 -2.93 21.53 15.54
CA SER A 396 -4.37 21.73 15.34
C SER A 396 -5.25 21.11 16.44
N PHE A 397 -4.99 19.85 16.80
CA PHE A 397 -5.76 19.17 17.84
C PHE A 397 -5.64 19.86 19.22
N ILE A 398 -4.42 20.26 19.59
CA ILE A 398 -4.15 20.89 20.90
C ILE A 398 -4.76 22.29 20.94
N ALA A 399 -4.58 23.09 19.88
CA ALA A 399 -5.15 24.43 19.79
C ALA A 399 -6.69 24.41 19.75
N SER A 400 -7.30 23.50 18.98
CA SER A 400 -8.74 23.30 18.93
C SER A 400 -9.28 22.92 20.32
N THR A 401 -8.63 21.96 20.98
CA THR A 401 -9.00 21.53 22.34
C THR A 401 -8.84 22.65 23.36
N TYR A 402 -7.78 23.45 23.28
CA TYR A 402 -7.52 24.57 24.19
C TYR A 402 -8.62 25.62 24.09
N ILE A 403 -9.00 26.00 22.86
CA ILE A 403 -10.10 26.93 22.60
C ILE A 403 -11.44 26.38 23.15
N ASP A 404 -11.73 25.09 22.96
CA ASP A 404 -12.99 24.48 23.42
C ASP A 404 -13.06 24.34 24.96
N LYS A 405 -11.95 23.94 25.60
CA LYS A 405 -11.96 23.49 27.00
C LYS A 405 -11.51 24.52 28.03
N ILE A 406 -10.83 25.60 27.61
CA ILE A 406 -10.37 26.65 28.52
C ILE A 406 -11.40 27.78 28.59
N TYR A 407 -12.23 27.74 29.64
CA TYR A 407 -13.32 28.69 29.86
C TYR A 407 -12.87 30.09 30.29
N THR A 408 -11.62 30.22 30.74
CA THR A 408 -11.03 31.50 31.16
C THR A 408 -10.43 32.29 30.00
N LEU A 409 -10.40 31.71 28.80
CA LEU A 409 -9.82 32.33 27.61
C LEU A 409 -10.69 33.52 27.19
N ASP A 410 -10.10 34.71 27.10
CA ASP A 410 -10.84 35.88 26.68
C ASP A 410 -11.19 35.83 25.18
N GLY A 411 -12.20 36.61 24.78
CA GLY A 411 -12.71 36.58 23.40
C GLY A 411 -11.69 37.06 22.36
N LYS A 412 -10.78 37.96 22.75
CA LYS A 412 -9.78 38.53 21.85
C LYS A 412 -8.63 37.54 21.64
N GLU A 413 -8.12 36.95 22.71
CA GLU A 413 -7.12 35.88 22.66
C GLU A 413 -7.63 34.69 21.83
N ARG A 414 -8.90 34.31 22.02
CA ARG A 414 -9.55 33.28 21.20
C ARG A 414 -9.51 33.62 19.70
N GLU A 415 -9.90 34.83 19.32
CA GLU A 415 -9.87 35.26 17.92
C GLU A 415 -8.45 35.31 17.34
N GLU A 416 -7.46 35.72 18.12
CA GLU A 416 -6.05 35.76 17.70
C GLU A 416 -5.52 34.35 17.41
N ILE A 417 -5.83 33.38 18.28
CA ILE A 417 -5.44 31.98 18.07
C ILE A 417 -6.11 31.42 16.81
N VAL A 418 -7.42 31.63 16.65
CA VAL A 418 -8.18 31.14 15.47
C VAL A 418 -7.57 31.68 14.18
N LYS A 419 -7.35 33.00 14.08
CA LYS A 419 -6.77 33.63 12.88
C LYS A 419 -5.38 33.09 12.56
N ARG A 420 -4.55 32.86 13.58
CA ARG A 420 -3.21 32.30 13.39
C ARG A 420 -3.30 30.86 12.86
N MET A 421 -4.17 30.03 13.44
CA MET A 421 -4.31 28.63 12.99
C MET A 421 -4.93 28.52 11.59
N GLU A 422 -5.92 29.35 11.25
CA GLU A 422 -6.50 29.43 9.90
C GLU A 422 -5.44 29.81 8.85
N SER A 423 -4.59 30.79 9.17
CA SER A 423 -3.48 31.20 8.30
C SER A 423 -2.44 30.08 8.06
N LEU A 424 -2.23 29.20 9.05
CA LEU A 424 -1.23 28.14 8.99
C LEU A 424 -1.74 26.86 8.33
N TYR A 425 -2.99 26.48 8.58
CA TYR A 425 -3.53 25.17 8.20
C TYR A 425 -4.80 25.22 7.33
N GLY A 426 -5.36 26.40 7.08
CA GLY A 426 -6.59 26.60 6.29
C GLY A 426 -7.86 26.75 7.14
N GLU A 427 -9.00 27.00 6.50
CA GLU A 427 -10.28 27.25 7.17
C GLU A 427 -10.77 26.05 8.01
N ASP A 428 -10.48 24.82 7.57
CA ASP A 428 -10.84 23.57 8.25
C ASP A 428 -9.71 23.03 9.15
N TRP A 429 -8.98 23.92 9.83
CA TRP A 429 -7.81 23.51 10.63
C TRP A 429 -8.14 22.70 11.88
N GLN A 430 -9.38 22.73 12.36
CA GLN A 430 -9.79 22.15 13.63
C GLN A 430 -9.83 20.62 13.57
N ALA A 431 -8.74 19.98 14.01
CA ALA A 431 -8.68 18.53 14.15
C ALA A 431 -9.42 18.05 15.40
N ASP A 432 -10.15 16.93 15.28
CA ASP A 432 -10.86 16.31 16.40
C ASP A 432 -10.07 15.12 17.01
N SER A 433 -10.56 14.60 18.13
CA SER A 433 -9.95 13.45 18.81
C SER A 433 -9.97 12.15 17.98
N LYS A 434 -10.87 12.00 16.99
CA LYS A 434 -10.97 10.81 16.14
C LYS A 434 -9.88 10.82 15.07
N GLU A 435 -9.57 11.97 14.49
CA GLU A 435 -8.47 12.12 13.54
C GLU A 435 -7.13 11.75 14.18
N LEU A 436 -6.87 12.27 15.39
CA LEU A 436 -5.66 11.93 16.13
C LEU A 436 -5.65 10.45 16.58
N SER A 437 -6.79 9.90 17.01
CA SER A 437 -6.91 8.47 17.35
C SER A 437 -6.59 7.58 16.14
N THR A 438 -7.13 7.93 14.97
CA THR A 438 -6.89 7.19 13.72
C THR A 438 -5.41 7.23 13.33
N LYS A 439 -4.76 8.39 13.52
CA LYS A 439 -3.33 8.54 13.28
C LYS A 439 -2.48 7.65 14.20
N ILE A 440 -2.80 7.59 15.49
CA ILE A 440 -2.13 6.69 16.46
C ILE A 440 -2.35 5.22 16.07
N GLU A 441 -3.58 4.83 15.73
CA GLU A 441 -3.88 3.46 15.31
C GLU A 441 -3.07 3.04 14.07
N GLN A 442 -2.91 3.97 13.11
CA GLN A 442 -2.10 3.76 11.91
C GLN A 442 -0.59 3.70 12.23
N GLU A 443 -0.08 4.64 13.04
CA GLU A 443 1.34 4.71 13.40
C GLU A 443 1.83 3.49 14.19
N TYR A 444 0.98 2.95 15.07
CA TYR A 444 1.32 1.83 15.94
C TYR A 444 0.70 0.49 15.51
N GLN A 445 0.10 0.44 14.31
CA GLN A 445 -0.55 -0.75 13.72
C GLN A 445 -1.45 -1.52 14.70
N LEU A 446 -2.19 -0.80 15.55
CA LEU A 446 -3.07 -1.43 16.53
C LEU A 446 -4.26 -2.06 15.78
N SER A 447 -4.45 -3.38 15.90
CA SER A 447 -5.60 -4.05 15.28
C SER A 447 -6.90 -3.40 15.73
N LYS A 448 -7.80 -3.07 14.79
CA LYS A 448 -9.16 -2.61 15.11
C LYS A 448 -9.81 -3.65 16.03
N ALA A 449 -10.29 -3.17 17.18
CA ALA A 449 -10.87 -3.97 18.25
C ALA A 449 -12.17 -4.67 17.82
#